data_AF-A0AAW9DLR6-F1
#
_entry.id   AF-A0AAW9DLR6-F1
#
_cell.length_a   1.000
_cell.length_b   1.000
_cell.length_c   1.000
_cell.angle_alpha   90.00
_cell.angle_beta   90.00
_cell.angle_gamma   90.00
#
_symmetry.space_group_name_H-M   'P 1'
#
loop_
_entity.id
_entity.type
_entity.pdbx_description
1 polymer ?
#
loop_
_entity_poly.entity_id
_entity_poly.type
_entity_poly.pdbx_seq_one_letter_code
_entity_poly.pdbx_strand_id
1 'polypeptide(L)'
;RLISPIFVHIGWEHFIFNSITLLGLGYQLEGLFGSRRFFLLYLLSGIMGNLFVLFFTPDVVGAGASTSLFGLFAAMALLRKFSRSPYLQVLGQRYMVLLGLNLVLGLFNPTISMAGHIGGAIGGCLVVIFLPPLV
;
A
#
# COMPACT_ATOMS: atom_id res chain seq x y z
N ARG A 1 -3.56 6.18 16.59
CA ARG A 1 -2.26 5.49 16.37
C ARG A 1 -2.34 4.43 15.26
N LEU A 2 -3.36 3.57 15.19
CA LEU A 2 -3.41 2.53 14.13
C LEU A 2 -4.27 2.87 12.91
N ILE A 3 -5.39 3.58 13.10
CA ILE A 3 -6.33 3.89 12.03
C ILE A 3 -6.22 5.35 11.58
N SER A 4 -6.34 6.28 12.53
CA SER A 4 -6.35 7.72 12.22
C SER A 4 -5.16 8.22 11.39
N PRO A 5 -3.91 7.72 11.54
CA PRO A 5 -2.79 8.22 10.73
C PRO A 5 -2.95 7.99 9.23
N ILE A 6 -3.75 7.01 8.82
CA ILE A 6 -4.00 6.68 7.41
C ILE A 6 -4.62 7.88 6.67
N PHE A 7 -5.37 8.73 7.38
CA PHE A 7 -6.14 9.83 6.78
C PHE A 7 -5.51 11.21 6.99
N VAL A 8 -4.56 11.34 7.91
CA VAL A 8 -3.89 12.61 8.23
C VAL A 8 -2.62 12.74 7.39
N HIS A 9 -2.35 13.92 6.83
CA HIS A 9 -1.17 14.16 5.99
C HIS A 9 -0.34 15.33 6.52
N ILE A 10 0.99 15.21 6.42
CA ILE A 10 1.93 16.28 6.73
C ILE A 10 2.30 16.97 5.42
N GLY A 11 1.80 18.18 5.22
CA GLY A 11 2.08 19.00 4.04
C GLY A 11 1.22 18.68 2.81
N TRP A 12 1.06 19.68 1.95
CA TRP A 12 0.24 19.59 0.74
C TRP A 12 0.83 18.65 -0.31
N GLU A 13 2.15 18.64 -0.48
CA GLU A 13 2.82 17.76 -1.44
C GLU A 13 2.52 16.28 -1.13
N HIS A 14 2.66 15.88 0.14
CA HIS A 14 2.45 14.51 0.57
C HIS A 14 0.98 14.09 0.41
N PHE A 15 0.06 15.00 0.72
CA PHE A 15 -1.37 14.79 0.47
C PHE A 15 -1.68 14.60 -1.02
N ILE A 16 -1.16 15.47 -1.89
CA ILE A 16 -1.43 15.42 -3.33
C ILE A 16 -0.84 14.14 -3.94
N PHE A 17 0.42 13.82 -3.65
CA PHE A 17 1.06 12.61 -4.18
C PHE A 17 0.36 11.34 -3.72
N ASN A 18 -0.03 11.25 -2.45
CA ASN A 18 -0.78 10.10 -1.96
C ASN A 18 -2.17 10.01 -2.61
N SER A 19 -2.85 11.14 -2.79
CA SER A 19 -4.19 11.18 -3.38
C SER A 19 -4.18 10.79 -4.85
N ILE A 20 -3.25 11.30 -5.65
CA ILE A 20 -3.10 10.93 -7.07
C ILE A 20 -2.75 9.45 -7.19
N THR A 21 -1.84 8.96 -6.35
CA THR A 21 -1.47 7.54 -6.32
C THR A 21 -2.67 6.67 -5.96
N LEU A 22 -3.45 7.07 -4.95
CA LEU A 22 -4.66 6.38 -4.54
C LEU A 22 -5.72 6.38 -5.62
N LEU A 23 -5.94 7.50 -6.32
CA LEU A 23 -6.92 7.57 -7.40
C LEU A 23 -6.54 6.63 -8.55
N GLY A 24 -5.29 6.67 -9.00
CA GLY A 24 -4.83 5.85 -10.12
C GLY A 24 -4.84 4.35 -9.80
N LEU A 25 -4.18 3.95 -8.71
CA LEU A 25 -4.09 2.54 -8.31
C LEU A 25 -5.40 2.02 -7.69
N GLY A 26 -6.08 2.87 -6.92
CA GLY A 26 -7.35 2.54 -6.29
C GLY A 26 -8.43 2.24 -7.31
N TYR A 27 -8.56 3.02 -8.38
CA TYR A 27 -9.51 2.72 -9.46
C TYR A 27 -9.29 1.32 -10.06
N GLN A 28 -8.02 0.95 -10.29
CA GLN A 28 -7.66 -0.36 -10.84
C GLN A 28 -7.99 -1.50 -9.86
N LEU A 29 -7.61 -1.35 -8.59
CA LEU A 29 -7.86 -2.38 -7.57
C LEU A 29 -9.35 -2.47 -7.22
N GLU A 30 -10.07 -1.35 -7.16
CA GLU A 30 -11.52 -1.35 -6.93
C GLU A 30 -12.27 -2.07 -8.05
N GLY A 31 -11.84 -1.93 -9.31
CA GLY A 31 -12.39 -2.72 -10.43
C GLY A 31 -12.19 -4.23 -10.29
N LEU A 32 -11.10 -4.67 -9.63
CA LEU A 32 -10.79 -6.09 -9.42
C LEU A 32 -11.42 -6.68 -8.15
N PHE A 33 -11.52 -5.88 -7.08
CA PHE A 33 -11.95 -6.33 -5.76
C PHE A 33 -13.38 -5.94 -5.42
N GLY A 34 -13.95 -4.95 -6.12
CA GLY A 34 -15.16 -4.23 -5.71
C GLY A 34 -14.91 -3.33 -4.50
N SER A 35 -15.77 -2.32 -4.32
CA SER A 35 -15.57 -1.24 -3.34
C SER A 35 -15.35 -1.73 -1.91
N ARG A 36 -16.09 -2.75 -1.47
CA ARG A 36 -15.99 -3.27 -0.09
C ARG A 36 -14.64 -3.94 0.18
N ARG A 37 -14.19 -4.83 -0.71
CA ARG A 37 -12.90 -5.52 -0.50
C ARG A 37 -11.73 -4.60 -0.75
N PHE A 38 -11.85 -3.64 -1.68
CA PHE A 38 -10.85 -2.58 -1.86
C PHE A 38 -10.70 -1.71 -0.61
N PHE A 39 -11.82 -1.29 0.01
CA PHE A 39 -11.78 -0.53 1.26
C PHE A 39 -11.08 -1.32 2.37
N LEU A 40 -11.39 -2.61 2.53
CA LEU A 40 -10.71 -3.48 3.49
C LEU A 40 -9.22 -3.64 3.18
N LEU A 41 -8.86 -3.81 1.90
CA LEU A 41 -7.47 -3.90 1.46
C LEU A 41 -6.69 -2.63 1.82
N TYR A 42 -7.23 -1.45 1.52
CA TYR A 42 -6.62 -0.18 1.89
C TYR A 42 -6.47 -0.06 3.41
N LEU A 43 -7.56 -0.26 4.15
CA LEU A 43 -7.59 -0.04 5.59
C LEU A 43 -6.68 -1.02 6.35
N LEU A 44 -6.76 -2.32 6.05
CA LEU A 44 -5.96 -3.35 6.74
C LEU A 44 -4.47 -3.24 6.39
N SER A 45 -4.13 -2.85 5.17
CA SER A 45 -2.74 -2.53 4.80
C SER A 45 -2.20 -1.38 5.64
N GLY A 46 -2.95 -0.29 5.76
CA GLY A 46 -2.55 0.86 6.58
C GLY A 46 -2.41 0.52 8.06
N ILE A 47 -3.34 -0.27 8.61
CA ILE A 47 -3.27 -0.74 10.01
C ILE A 47 -2.02 -1.60 10.23
N MET A 48 -1.71 -2.52 9.32
CA MET A 48 -0.51 -3.37 9.42
C MET A 48 0.78 -2.55 9.35
N GLY A 49 0.83 -1.55 8.47
CA GLY A 49 1.94 -0.59 8.43
C GLY A 49 2.08 0.17 9.75
N ASN A 50 0.99 0.71 10.29
CA ASN A 50 1.02 1.44 11.56
C ASN A 50 1.37 0.54 12.76
N LEU A 51 1.02 -0.75 12.72
CA LEU A 51 1.48 -1.74 13.70
C LEU A 51 3.01 -1.91 13.62
N PHE A 52 3.58 -2.01 12.42
CA PHE A 52 5.03 -2.11 12.26
C PHE A 52 5.75 -0.87 12.79
N VAL A 53 5.23 0.34 12.50
CA VAL A 53 5.78 1.58 13.08
C VAL A 53 5.73 1.52 14.60
N LEU A 54 4.61 1.11 15.18
CA LEU A 54 4.44 1.02 16.63
C LEU A 54 5.45 0.07 17.30
N PHE A 55 5.79 -1.05 16.67
CA PHE A 55 6.69 -2.04 17.24
C PHE A 55 8.18 -1.79 16.96
N PHE A 56 8.51 -1.32 15.75
CA PHE A 56 9.91 -1.21 15.31
C PHE A 56 10.47 0.21 15.39
N THR A 57 9.62 1.23 15.30
CA THR A 57 10.03 2.64 15.31
C THR A 57 9.02 3.50 16.10
N PRO A 58 8.79 3.21 17.39
CA PRO A 58 7.69 3.80 18.18
C PRO A 58 7.78 5.33 18.32
N ASP A 59 8.98 5.89 18.21
CA ASP A 59 9.24 7.34 18.33
C ASP A 59 8.95 8.10 17.03
N VAL A 60 8.73 7.39 15.93
CA VAL A 60 8.42 8.00 14.62
C VAL A 60 6.92 8.32 14.55
N VAL A 61 6.61 9.59 14.35
CA VAL A 61 5.24 10.04 14.10
C VAL A 61 4.86 9.69 12.66
N GLY A 62 4.04 8.64 12.52
CA GLY A 62 3.44 8.28 11.24
C GLY A 62 2.22 9.17 10.93
N ALA A 63 2.17 9.70 9.71
CA ALA A 63 0.99 10.34 9.15
C ALA A 63 1.01 10.17 7.62
N GLY A 64 -0.08 9.69 7.05
CA GLY A 64 -0.33 9.63 5.62
C GLY A 64 -0.90 8.30 5.17
N ALA A 65 -1.53 8.32 4.00
CA ALA A 65 -2.06 7.14 3.35
C ALA A 65 -0.97 6.16 2.86
N SER A 66 0.31 6.56 2.87
CA SER A 66 1.40 5.83 2.23
C SER A 66 1.60 4.41 2.77
N THR A 67 1.35 4.14 4.06
CA THR A 67 1.34 2.76 4.59
C THR A 67 0.31 1.88 3.86
N SER A 68 -0.87 2.41 3.57
CA SER A 68 -1.90 1.73 2.80
C SER A 68 -1.49 1.56 1.34
N LEU A 69 -0.90 2.61 0.73
CA LEU A 69 -0.48 2.60 -0.67
C LEU A 69 0.59 1.55 -0.97
N PHE A 70 1.55 1.34 -0.05
CA PHE A 70 2.54 0.27 -0.20
C PHE A 70 1.88 -1.12 -0.14
N GLY A 71 0.84 -1.28 0.65
CA GLY A 71 0.00 -2.48 0.61
C GLY A 71 -0.74 -2.64 -0.72
N LEU A 72 -1.27 -1.56 -1.30
CA LEU A 72 -1.90 -1.61 -2.62
C LEU A 72 -0.89 -1.98 -3.72
N PHE A 73 0.33 -1.44 -3.68
CA PHE A 73 1.41 -1.80 -4.62
C PHE A 73 1.76 -3.28 -4.50
N ALA A 74 1.95 -3.77 -3.28
CA ALA A 74 2.25 -5.17 -3.02
C ALA A 74 1.10 -6.10 -3.43
N ALA A 75 -0.14 -5.70 -3.18
CA ALA A 75 -1.34 -6.40 -3.62
C ALA A 75 -1.35 -6.57 -5.14
N MET A 76 -1.25 -5.48 -5.90
CA MET A 76 -1.23 -5.52 -7.37
C MET A 76 -0.02 -6.33 -7.90
N ALA A 77 1.14 -6.20 -7.27
CA ALA A 77 2.32 -7.00 -7.61
C ALA A 77 2.10 -8.50 -7.40
N LEU A 78 1.40 -8.88 -6.33
CA LEU A 78 1.12 -10.27 -6.01
C LEU A 78 0.06 -10.88 -6.94
N LEU A 79 -0.93 -10.11 -7.39
CA LEU A 79 -1.96 -10.58 -8.33
C LEU A 79 -1.41 -11.18 -9.62
N ARG A 80 -0.24 -10.72 -10.07
CA ARG A 80 0.43 -11.29 -11.24
C ARG A 80 0.65 -12.81 -11.11
N LYS A 81 0.85 -13.31 -9.88
CA LYS A 81 1.10 -14.74 -9.62
C LYS A 81 -0.18 -15.57 -9.68
N PHE A 82 -1.33 -14.94 -9.47
CA PHE A 82 -2.63 -15.61 -9.42
C PHE A 82 -3.45 -15.40 -10.70
N SER A 83 -3.09 -14.41 -11.52
CA SER A 83 -3.78 -14.11 -12.78
C SER A 83 -3.13 -14.75 -14.00
N ARG A 84 -3.97 -15.32 -14.88
CA ARG A 84 -3.58 -15.76 -16.23
C ARG A 84 -3.68 -14.65 -17.27
N SER A 85 -4.19 -13.47 -16.92
CA SER A 85 -4.32 -12.34 -17.82
C SER A 85 -2.95 -11.73 -18.12
N PRO A 86 -2.51 -11.66 -19.40
CA PRO A 86 -1.26 -11.01 -19.76
C PRO A 86 -1.21 -9.54 -19.32
N TYR A 87 -2.36 -8.87 -19.33
CA TYR A 87 -2.50 -7.50 -18.85
C TYR A 87 -2.16 -7.39 -17.36
N LEU A 88 -2.77 -8.23 -16.51
CA LEU A 88 -2.50 -8.22 -15.06
C LEU A 88 -1.08 -8.67 -14.73
N GLN A 89 -0.47 -9.53 -15.55
CA GLN A 89 0.93 -9.91 -15.40
C GLN A 89 1.87 -8.73 -15.61
N VAL A 90 1.69 -7.99 -16.71
CA VAL A 90 2.48 -6.79 -17.01
C VAL A 90 2.22 -5.70 -15.97
N LEU A 91 0.97 -5.49 -15.61
CA LEU A 91 0.59 -4.47 -14.63
C LEU A 91 1.19 -4.77 -13.26
N GLY A 92 1.05 -6.01 -12.76
CA GLY A 92 1.65 -6.42 -11.51
C GLY A 92 3.18 -6.37 -11.53
N GLN A 93 3.83 -6.65 -12.67
CA GLN A 93 5.27 -6.45 -12.81
C GLN A 93 5.66 -4.97 -12.65
N ARG A 94 4.92 -4.04 -13.27
CA ARG A 94 5.17 -2.59 -13.12
C ARG A 94 5.06 -2.16 -11.66
N TYR A 95 4.01 -2.59 -10.96
CA TYR A 95 3.83 -2.27 -9.54
C TYR A 95 4.85 -2.94 -8.63
N MET A 96 5.36 -4.12 -9.00
CA MET A 96 6.49 -4.72 -8.27
C MET A 96 7.77 -3.89 -8.41
N VAL A 97 8.07 -3.40 -9.62
CA VAL A 97 9.22 -2.52 -9.84
C VAL A 97 9.04 -1.21 -9.08
N LEU A 98 7.86 -0.60 -9.14
CA LEU A 98 7.56 0.63 -8.38
C LEU A 98 7.68 0.43 -6.88
N LEU A 99 7.17 -0.68 -6.34
CA LEU A 99 7.32 -1.04 -4.93
C LEU A 99 8.80 -1.15 -4.54
N GLY A 100 9.57 -1.91 -5.30
CA GLY A 100 11.01 -2.08 -5.07
C GLY A 100 11.77 -0.76 -5.12
N LEU A 101 11.50 0.07 -6.14
CA LEU A 101 12.12 1.38 -6.30
C LEU A 101 11.80 2.30 -5.12
N ASN A 102 10.52 2.39 -4.72
CA ASN A 102 10.12 3.25 -3.60
C ASN A 102 10.72 2.78 -2.27
N LEU A 103 10.81 1.47 -2.03
CA LEU A 103 11.49 0.94 -0.85
C LEU A 103 12.99 1.28 -0.87
N VAL A 104 13.66 1.10 -2.00
CA VAL A 104 15.09 1.44 -2.14
C VAL A 104 15.32 2.93 -1.92
N LEU A 105 14.54 3.81 -2.56
CA LEU A 105 14.63 5.26 -2.36
C LEU A 105 14.34 5.66 -0.91
N GLY A 106 13.40 4.98 -0.26
CA GLY A 106 13.06 5.20 1.14
C GLY A 106 14.19 4.88 2.11
N LEU A 107 15.13 3.98 1.76
CA LEU A 107 16.31 3.70 2.60
C LEU A 107 17.24 4.91 2.72
N PHE A 108 17.21 5.82 1.73
CA PHE A 108 18.06 7.00 1.68
C PHE A 108 17.37 8.27 2.17
N ASN A 109 16.10 8.18 2.58
CA ASN A 109 15.34 9.34 3.04
C ASN A 109 14.88 9.14 4.50
N PRO A 110 15.48 9.86 5.47
CA PRO A 110 15.18 9.68 6.90
C PRO A 110 13.77 10.16 7.29
N THR A 111 13.07 10.90 6.44
CA THR A 111 11.67 11.30 6.70
C THR A 111 10.67 10.21 6.36
N ILE A 112 11.11 9.12 5.70
CA ILE A 112 10.27 8.01 5.28
C ILE A 112 10.31 6.88 6.32
N SER A 113 9.13 6.46 6.80
CA SER A 113 9.03 5.31 7.71
C SER A 113 9.10 3.99 6.95
N MET A 114 10.30 3.42 6.89
CA MET A 114 10.52 2.11 6.24
C MET A 114 9.73 0.98 6.91
N ALA A 115 9.64 1.00 8.24
CA ALA A 115 8.82 0.04 8.99
C ALA A 115 7.35 0.08 8.55
N GLY A 116 6.78 1.27 8.40
CA GLY A 116 5.40 1.45 7.95
C GLY A 116 5.17 0.97 6.52
N HIS A 117 6.11 1.22 5.62
CA HIS A 117 6.02 0.80 4.21
C HIS A 117 6.15 -0.71 4.05
N ILE A 118 7.09 -1.34 4.76
CA ILE A 118 7.25 -2.80 4.79
C ILE A 118 6.01 -3.46 5.42
N GLY A 119 5.54 -2.97 6.57
CA GLY A 119 4.34 -3.49 7.21
C GLY A 119 3.10 -3.36 6.34
N GLY A 120 2.96 -2.22 5.64
CA GLY A 120 1.91 -2.00 4.65
C GLY A 120 1.94 -3.00 3.51
N ALA A 121 3.11 -3.20 2.90
CA ALA A 121 3.32 -4.17 1.82
C ALA A 121 2.97 -5.61 2.25
N ILE A 122 3.41 -6.01 3.45
CA ILE A 122 3.05 -7.32 4.02
C ILE A 122 1.53 -7.42 4.24
N GLY A 123 0.91 -6.39 4.81
CA GLY A 123 -0.54 -6.33 5.01
C GLY A 123 -1.32 -6.49 3.72
N GLY A 124 -0.93 -5.78 2.66
CA GLY A 124 -1.55 -5.89 1.34
C GLY A 124 -1.45 -7.31 0.76
N CYS A 125 -0.27 -7.93 0.82
CA CYS A 125 -0.10 -9.33 0.41
C CYS A 125 -1.00 -10.29 1.19
N LEU A 126 -1.09 -10.15 2.52
CA LEU A 126 -1.94 -10.99 3.35
C LEU A 126 -3.42 -10.82 2.98
N VAL A 127 -3.89 -9.58 2.77
CA VAL A 127 -5.28 -9.36 2.35
C VAL A 127 -5.56 -10.01 1.00
N VAL A 128 -4.66 -9.92 0.02
CA VAL A 128 -4.88 -10.61 -1.27
C VAL A 128 -5.00 -12.13 -1.11
N ILE A 129 -4.20 -12.73 -0.21
CA ILE A 129 -4.23 -14.18 0.05
C ILE A 129 -5.57 -14.61 0.69
N PHE A 130 -6.05 -13.86 1.69
CA PHE A 130 -7.25 -14.23 2.44
C PHE A 130 -8.55 -13.66 1.87
N LEU A 131 -8.47 -12.62 1.05
CA LEU A 131 -9.58 -11.92 0.43
C LEU A 131 -9.26 -11.68 -1.06
N PRO A 132 -9.26 -12.73 -1.90
CA PRO A 132 -8.86 -12.61 -3.30
C PRO A 132 -9.78 -11.68 -4.11
N PRO A 133 -9.35 -11.25 -5.31
CA PRO A 133 -10.18 -10.50 -6.25
C PRO A 133 -11.51 -11.19 -6.56
N LEU A 134 -12.49 -10.41 -7.04
CA LEU A 134 -13.78 -10.92 -7.51
C LEU A 134 -13.73 -11.43 -8.95
N VAL A 135 -12.68 -11.07 -9.71
CA VAL A 135 -12.52 -11.31 -11.15
C VAL A 135 -11.22 -12.05 -11.42
#